data_AF-A0A954F845-F1
#
_entry.id   AF-A0A954F845-F1
#
_cell.length_a   1.000
_cell.length_b   1.000
_cell.length_c   1.000
_cell.angle_alpha   90.00
_cell.angle_beta   90.00
_cell.angle_gamma   90.00
#
_symmetry.space_group_name_H-M   'P 1'
#
loop_
_entity.id
_entity.type
_entity.pdbx_description
1 polymer ?
#
loop_
_entity_poly.entity_id
_entity_poly.type
_entity_poly.pdbx_seq_one_letter_code
_entity_poly.pdbx_strand_id
1 'polypeptide(L)'
;MRILLPLRDEALGAYRDYLSAHMQADVDIWSDRTVALEPGAPCHPVLLAVWDTGVDVSVFPDQLWTNPGEVLDGLDNDGNGFIDDLHGIGFGPQLLPTPELLYPTDPDESAWKQAREYNEGLSDATASIDSKAARKLQRKLSRMDADEVRVFLNLLGHYAHHVHGTHVAGIALNGNPFARLLVARVGLDHHEPGPQLSLAWAHRFAAMCLDTVAYLQSQGVRVVNMSWGWGVSEIEQNLRNTGYPGTDTERHTRALAILAILREGLEGALTGAPEILFVCGAGNTGMDSSRDGDLPT
;
A
#
# COMPACT_ATOMS: atom_id res chain seq x y z
N MET A 1 -30.64 10.85 -15.48
CA MET A 1 -30.14 11.65 -16.63
C MET A 1 -29.01 10.87 -17.26
N ARG A 2 -29.15 10.39 -18.50
CA ARG A 2 -28.12 9.57 -19.16
C ARG A 2 -27.06 10.52 -19.73
N ILE A 3 -25.89 10.59 -19.11
CA ILE A 3 -24.78 11.40 -19.62
C ILE A 3 -24.29 10.70 -20.89
N LEU A 4 -24.55 11.30 -22.05
CA LEU A 4 -24.01 10.89 -23.33
C LEU A 4 -22.73 11.69 -23.54
N LEU A 5 -21.57 11.03 -23.50
CA LEU A 5 -20.31 11.62 -23.95
C LEU A 5 -20.36 11.66 -25.49
N PRO A 6 -20.52 12.84 -26.12
CA PRO A 6 -20.49 12.94 -27.58
C PRO A 6 -19.13 12.44 -28.07
N LEU A 7 -19.13 11.75 -29.22
CA LEU A 7 -17.90 11.24 -29.85
C LEU A 7 -17.15 10.17 -29.04
N ARG A 8 -17.80 9.48 -28.09
CA ARG A 8 -17.15 8.45 -27.27
C ARG A 8 -16.48 7.38 -28.14
N ASP A 9 -17.20 6.86 -29.13
CA ASP A 9 -16.70 5.74 -29.94
C ASP A 9 -15.58 6.21 -30.88
N GLU A 10 -15.67 7.43 -31.41
CA GLU A 10 -14.64 8.07 -32.22
C GLU A 10 -13.37 8.36 -31.41
N ALA A 11 -13.51 8.89 -30.19
CA ALA A 11 -12.38 9.15 -29.30
C ALA A 11 -11.70 7.85 -28.86
N LEU A 12 -12.48 6.82 -28.51
CA LEU A 12 -11.94 5.49 -28.18
C LEU A 12 -11.25 4.85 -29.38
N GLY A 13 -11.78 5.04 -30.59
CA GLY A 13 -11.16 4.58 -31.84
C GLY A 13 -9.81 5.24 -32.07
N ALA A 14 -9.77 6.57 -32.07
CA ALA A 14 -8.54 7.34 -32.28
C ALA A 14 -7.46 7.02 -31.22
N TYR A 15 -7.86 6.88 -29.95
CA TYR A 15 -6.93 6.53 -28.88
C TYR A 15 -6.39 5.11 -29.02
N ARG A 16 -7.24 4.15 -29.40
CA ARG A 16 -6.80 2.77 -29.67
C ARG A 16 -5.82 2.70 -30.84
N ASP A 17 -6.10 3.40 -31.93
CA ASP A 17 -5.21 3.45 -33.09
C ASP A 17 -3.86 4.04 -32.70
N TYR A 18 -3.87 5.15 -31.96
CA TYR A 18 -2.64 5.76 -31.43
C TYR A 18 -1.85 4.81 -30.53
N LEU A 19 -2.48 4.22 -29.52
CA LEU A 19 -1.81 3.27 -28.63
C LEU A 19 -1.25 2.09 -29.42
N SER A 20 -2.02 1.49 -30.33
CA SER A 20 -1.56 0.35 -31.13
C SER A 20 -0.32 0.66 -31.98
N ALA A 21 -0.20 1.90 -32.47
CA ALA A 21 0.93 2.35 -33.26
C ALA A 21 2.17 2.74 -32.43
N HIS A 22 2.00 3.05 -31.14
CA HIS A 22 3.06 3.58 -30.26
C HIS A 22 3.36 2.71 -29.03
N MET A 23 2.62 1.61 -28.84
CA MET A 23 2.84 0.68 -27.73
C MET A 23 4.18 -0.01 -27.92
N GLN A 24 5.13 0.32 -27.05
CA GLN A 24 6.34 -0.47 -26.90
C GLN A 24 6.05 -1.53 -25.86
N ALA A 25 6.37 -2.78 -26.18
CA ALA A 25 6.33 -3.84 -25.18
C ALA A 25 7.44 -3.56 -24.16
N ASP A 26 7.07 -3.45 -22.89
CA ASP A 26 8.06 -3.47 -21.83
C ASP A 26 8.79 -4.81 -21.87
N VAL A 27 10.11 -4.76 -21.73
CA VAL A 27 10.92 -5.96 -21.60
C VAL A 27 10.76 -6.47 -20.17
N ASP A 28 10.32 -7.72 -20.01
CA ASP A 28 10.36 -8.36 -18.70
C ASP A 28 11.83 -8.51 -18.26
N ILE A 29 12.22 -7.73 -17.27
CA ILE A 29 13.56 -7.73 -16.68
C ILE A 29 13.59 -8.47 -15.33
N TRP A 30 12.44 -8.90 -14.81
CA TRP A 30 12.35 -9.44 -13.45
C TRP A 30 12.91 -10.85 -13.36
N SER A 31 12.65 -11.67 -14.37
CA SER A 31 13.22 -13.01 -14.48
C SER A 31 14.75 -12.99 -14.39
N ASP A 32 15.40 -12.08 -15.14
CA ASP A 32 16.87 -11.93 -15.15
C ASP A 32 17.43 -11.29 -13.88
N ARG A 33 16.60 -10.58 -13.12
CA ARG A 33 16.96 -9.90 -11.86
C ARG A 33 16.61 -10.71 -10.62
N THR A 34 15.98 -11.87 -10.79
CA THR A 34 15.61 -12.73 -9.66
C THR A 34 16.87 -13.36 -9.08
N VAL A 35 17.04 -13.22 -7.76
CA VAL A 35 18.14 -13.82 -7.01
C VAL A 35 17.58 -14.84 -6.04
N ALA A 36 18.09 -16.07 -6.09
CA ALA A 36 17.80 -17.11 -5.12
C ALA A 36 19.08 -17.44 -4.33
N LEU A 37 18.94 -17.63 -3.02
CA LEU A 37 20.01 -18.01 -2.10
C LEU A 37 19.85 -19.48 -1.70
N GLU A 38 20.95 -20.21 -1.74
CA GLU A 38 20.96 -21.64 -1.41
C GLU A 38 20.74 -21.88 0.10
N PRO A 39 19.83 -22.79 0.51
CA PRO A 39 19.53 -23.09 1.93
C PRO A 39 20.70 -23.60 2.80
N GLY A 40 21.89 -23.77 2.24
CA GLY A 40 23.11 -24.16 2.97
C GLY A 40 24.28 -23.20 2.80
N ALA A 41 24.06 -22.04 2.17
CA ALA A 41 25.09 -21.00 2.09
C ALA A 41 25.53 -20.57 3.50
N PRO A 42 26.80 -20.13 3.68
CA PRO A 42 27.31 -19.62 4.96
C PRO A 42 26.77 -18.21 5.25
N CYS A 43 25.44 -18.10 5.31
CA CYS A 43 24.69 -16.89 5.59
C CYS A 43 23.96 -17.04 6.94
N HIS A 44 23.63 -15.90 7.55
CA HIS A 44 22.90 -15.85 8.81
C HIS A 44 21.49 -15.32 8.56
N PRO A 45 20.48 -15.74 9.37
CA PRO A 45 19.16 -15.15 9.28
C PRO A 45 19.18 -13.63 9.47
N VAL A 46 18.39 -12.91 8.67
CA VAL A 46 18.25 -11.45 8.72
C VAL A 46 16.79 -11.10 8.91
N LEU A 47 16.50 -10.25 9.89
CA LEU A 47 15.16 -9.72 10.07
C LEU A 47 14.86 -8.69 8.98
N LEU A 48 13.81 -8.98 8.23
CA LEU A 48 13.24 -8.16 7.18
C LEU A 48 11.84 -7.78 7.60
N ALA A 49 11.56 -6.49 7.65
CA ALA A 49 10.21 -6.01 7.90
C ALA A 49 9.48 -5.67 6.59
N VAL A 50 8.21 -6.04 6.53
CA VAL A 50 7.28 -5.55 5.52
C VAL A 50 6.38 -4.53 6.18
N TRP A 51 6.57 -3.26 5.82
CA TRP A 51 5.76 -2.15 6.30
C TRP A 51 4.70 -1.81 5.26
N ASP A 52 3.49 -2.31 5.47
CA ASP A 52 2.43 -2.31 4.46
C ASP A 52 1.03 -2.34 5.10
N THR A 53 -0.02 -2.45 4.30
CA THR A 53 -1.44 -2.56 4.70
C THR A 53 -1.79 -3.79 5.55
N GLY A 54 -0.88 -4.77 5.61
CA GLY A 54 -0.95 -5.95 6.46
C GLY A 54 -0.47 -7.22 5.75
N VAL A 55 -0.15 -8.25 6.52
CA VAL A 55 0.36 -9.53 6.00
C VAL A 55 -0.36 -10.69 6.66
N ASP A 56 -0.80 -11.66 5.85
CA ASP A 56 -1.24 -12.95 6.35
C ASP A 56 0.00 -13.77 6.72
N VAL A 57 0.35 -13.77 7.99
CA VAL A 57 1.53 -14.48 8.50
C VAL A 57 1.42 -16.00 8.33
N SER A 58 0.20 -16.55 8.22
CA SER A 58 -0.03 -18.00 8.19
C SER A 58 0.56 -18.68 6.94
N VAL A 59 0.81 -17.92 5.87
CA VAL A 59 1.39 -18.44 4.62
C VAL A 59 2.92 -18.45 4.61
N PHE A 60 3.58 -17.96 5.68
CA PHE A 60 5.05 -17.86 5.77
C PHE A 60 5.67 -18.60 6.98
N PRO A 61 5.19 -19.79 7.39
CA PRO A 61 5.53 -20.40 8.69
C PRO A 61 7.03 -20.61 8.91
N ASP A 62 7.80 -20.89 7.85
CA ASP A 62 9.23 -21.19 7.94
C ASP A 62 10.12 -19.94 7.99
N GLN A 63 9.54 -18.76 7.76
CA GLN A 63 10.26 -17.49 7.64
C GLN A 63 9.76 -16.43 8.63
N LEU A 64 8.84 -16.72 9.55
CA LEU A 64 8.41 -15.72 10.53
C LEU A 64 9.49 -15.44 11.58
N TRP A 65 9.61 -14.17 11.96
CA TRP A 65 10.17 -13.78 13.24
C TRP A 65 9.12 -13.96 14.34
N THR A 66 9.55 -14.25 15.57
CA THR A 66 8.66 -14.38 16.73
C THR A 66 9.24 -13.59 17.88
N ASN A 67 8.44 -12.69 18.46
CA ASN A 67 8.82 -11.96 19.67
C ASN A 67 8.91 -12.96 20.86
N PRO A 68 10.10 -13.21 21.43
CA PRO A 68 10.24 -14.14 22.55
C PRO A 68 9.63 -13.60 23.87
N GLY A 69 9.30 -12.31 23.93
CA GLY A 69 8.66 -11.66 25.06
C GLY A 69 7.14 -11.76 25.09
N GLU A 70 6.52 -12.20 23.99
CA GLU A 70 5.06 -12.12 23.78
C GLU A 70 4.39 -13.48 23.63
N VAL A 71 3.11 -13.53 24.03
CA VAL A 71 2.16 -14.60 23.71
C VAL A 71 0.81 -13.95 23.37
N LEU A 72 -0.04 -14.65 22.60
CA LEU A 72 -1.38 -14.13 22.25
C LEU A 72 -2.35 -14.28 23.44
N ASP A 73 -2.30 -13.36 24.39
CA ASP A 73 -3.13 -13.36 25.61
C ASP A 73 -3.93 -12.06 25.83
N GLY A 74 -3.78 -11.08 24.94
CA GLY A 74 -4.43 -9.77 25.01
C GLY A 74 -3.71 -8.77 25.90
N LEU A 75 -2.47 -9.05 26.30
CA LEU A 75 -1.62 -8.18 27.11
C LEU A 75 -0.36 -7.77 26.33
N ASP A 76 0.31 -6.76 26.85
CA ASP A 76 1.69 -6.41 26.49
C ASP A 76 2.58 -7.07 27.53
N ASN A 77 3.13 -8.24 27.19
CA ASN A 77 3.87 -9.10 28.12
C ASN A 77 5.29 -8.59 28.35
N ASP A 78 5.91 -7.99 27.33
CA ASP A 78 7.28 -7.47 27.41
C ASP A 78 7.36 -5.98 27.83
N GLY A 79 6.22 -5.29 27.87
CA GLY A 79 6.08 -3.90 28.30
C GLY A 79 6.57 -2.89 27.26
N ASN A 80 6.61 -3.25 25.97
CA ASN A 80 7.11 -2.41 24.89
C ASN A 80 6.07 -1.39 24.36
N GLY A 81 4.82 -1.46 24.84
CA GLY A 81 3.72 -0.58 24.46
C GLY A 81 2.81 -1.12 23.35
N PHE A 82 3.08 -2.32 22.82
CA PHE A 82 2.27 -3.02 21.83
C PHE A 82 1.70 -4.29 22.44
N ILE A 83 0.41 -4.52 22.25
CA ILE A 83 -0.27 -5.72 22.75
C ILE A 83 -0.13 -6.81 21.70
N ASP A 84 0.21 -8.03 22.14
CA ASP A 84 0.25 -9.25 21.32
C ASP A 84 1.12 -9.10 20.05
N ASP A 85 2.25 -8.38 20.08
CA ASP A 85 3.11 -8.12 18.91
C ASP A 85 3.99 -9.32 18.51
N LEU A 86 3.42 -10.53 18.57
CA LEU A 86 4.11 -11.81 18.39
C LEU A 86 4.91 -11.91 17.08
N HIS A 87 4.41 -11.31 15.99
CA HIS A 87 5.05 -11.32 14.67
C HIS A 87 5.30 -9.91 14.12
N GLY A 88 5.27 -8.90 15.00
CA GLY A 88 5.38 -7.49 14.66
C GLY A 88 4.17 -6.69 15.13
N ILE A 89 4.00 -5.48 14.61
CA ILE A 89 3.06 -4.47 15.12
C ILE A 89 2.09 -4.00 14.04
N GLY A 90 0.95 -3.46 14.46
CA GLY A 90 -0.03 -2.88 13.54
C GLY A 90 -0.63 -1.57 14.04
N PHE A 91 -1.12 -0.79 13.09
CA PHE A 91 -1.90 0.42 13.34
C PHE A 91 -3.22 0.37 12.56
N GLY A 92 -4.31 0.75 13.21
CA GLY A 92 -5.63 0.85 12.59
C GLY A 92 -5.80 2.14 11.76
N PRO A 93 -6.97 2.36 11.13
CA PRO A 93 -7.23 3.53 10.26
C PRO A 93 -7.07 4.90 10.94
N GLN A 94 -7.17 4.96 12.28
CA GLN A 94 -6.94 6.17 13.07
C GLN A 94 -5.47 6.35 13.49
N LEU A 95 -4.58 5.49 12.97
CA LEU A 95 -3.15 5.43 13.27
C LEU A 95 -2.88 5.20 14.76
N LEU A 96 -3.70 4.35 15.36
CA LEU A 96 -3.55 3.89 16.74
C LEU A 96 -3.12 2.43 16.74
N PRO A 97 -2.30 1.99 17.71
CA PRO A 97 -1.84 0.61 17.80
C PRO A 97 -2.99 -0.40 17.82
N THR A 98 -2.77 -1.55 17.18
CA THR A 98 -3.72 -2.65 17.08
C THR A 98 -2.95 -3.97 16.96
N PRO A 99 -3.39 -5.08 17.58
CA PRO A 99 -2.69 -6.37 17.50
C PRO A 99 -2.84 -7.05 16.12
N GLU A 100 -3.81 -6.61 15.29
CA GLU A 100 -4.07 -7.22 14.00
C GLU A 100 -3.03 -6.83 12.95
N LEU A 101 -2.28 -7.83 12.48
CA LEU A 101 -1.25 -7.69 11.44
C LEU A 101 -1.79 -7.80 10.00
N LEU A 102 -3.03 -8.25 9.83
CA LEU A 102 -3.68 -8.39 8.53
C LEU A 102 -4.83 -7.40 8.41
N TYR A 103 -4.99 -6.80 7.22
CA TYR A 103 -6.17 -6.00 6.92
C TYR A 103 -7.42 -6.89 6.98
N PRO A 104 -8.53 -6.47 7.60
CA PRO A 104 -9.73 -7.30 7.69
C PRO A 104 -10.26 -7.74 6.31
N THR A 105 -10.85 -8.93 6.21
CA THR A 105 -11.59 -9.39 5.03
C THR A 105 -13.02 -8.82 5.02
N ASP A 106 -13.68 -8.82 3.85
CA ASP A 106 -15.13 -8.66 3.78
C ASP A 106 -15.85 -9.91 4.32
N PRO A 107 -16.85 -9.79 5.20
CA PRO A 107 -17.62 -10.94 5.68
C PRO A 107 -18.50 -11.60 4.61
N ASP A 108 -18.80 -10.93 3.48
CA ASP A 108 -19.54 -11.50 2.36
C ASP A 108 -18.58 -12.23 1.40
N GLU A 109 -18.55 -13.57 1.51
CA GLU A 109 -17.73 -14.44 0.66
C GLU A 109 -18.00 -14.27 -0.85
N SER A 110 -19.24 -13.97 -1.23
CA SER A 110 -19.62 -13.75 -2.63
C SER A 110 -19.05 -12.43 -3.15
N ALA A 111 -19.13 -11.37 -2.35
CA ALA A 111 -18.49 -10.10 -2.65
C ALA A 111 -16.97 -10.28 -2.75
N TRP A 112 -16.36 -10.98 -1.79
CA TRP A 112 -14.92 -11.24 -1.77
C TRP A 112 -14.43 -12.00 -3.02
N LYS A 113 -15.18 -13.03 -3.43
CA LYS A 113 -14.88 -13.78 -4.64
C LYS A 113 -14.98 -12.91 -5.90
N GLN A 114 -15.97 -12.02 -5.96
CA GLN A 114 -16.05 -11.03 -7.04
C GLN A 114 -14.86 -10.07 -7.01
N ALA A 115 -14.45 -9.61 -5.83
CA ALA A 115 -13.32 -8.71 -5.70
C ALA A 115 -12.04 -9.33 -6.28
N ARG A 116 -11.75 -10.57 -5.87
CA ARG A 116 -10.66 -11.38 -6.41
C ARG A 116 -10.71 -11.53 -7.94
N GLU A 117 -11.90 -11.79 -8.49
CA GLU A 117 -12.09 -12.01 -9.94
C GLU A 117 -11.78 -10.76 -10.78
N TYR A 118 -11.99 -9.57 -10.23
CA TYR A 118 -11.88 -8.31 -10.98
C TYR A 118 -10.65 -7.47 -10.61
N ASN A 119 -9.91 -7.83 -9.55
CA ASN A 119 -8.75 -7.06 -9.10
C ASN A 119 -7.62 -7.00 -10.14
N GLU A 120 -7.31 -8.11 -10.83
CA GLU A 120 -6.37 -8.12 -11.98
C GLU A 120 -6.79 -7.09 -13.05
N GLY A 121 -8.08 -7.07 -13.38
CA GLY A 121 -8.60 -6.12 -14.36
C GLY A 121 -8.52 -4.67 -13.92
N LEU A 122 -8.56 -4.40 -12.61
CA LEU A 122 -8.36 -3.06 -12.06
C LEU A 122 -6.88 -2.67 -12.15
N SER A 123 -5.98 -3.55 -11.72
CA SER A 123 -4.53 -3.34 -11.79
C SER A 123 -4.08 -3.05 -13.22
N ASP A 124 -4.47 -3.90 -14.17
CA ASP A 124 -4.18 -3.71 -15.60
C ASP A 124 -4.73 -2.39 -16.12
N ALA A 125 -5.98 -2.04 -15.78
CA ALA A 125 -6.59 -0.81 -16.24
C ALA A 125 -5.87 0.43 -15.69
N THR A 126 -5.44 0.42 -14.43
CA THR A 126 -4.66 1.51 -13.82
C THR A 126 -3.25 1.63 -14.39
N ALA A 127 -2.65 0.51 -14.79
CA ALA A 127 -1.37 0.45 -15.48
C ALA A 127 -1.47 0.76 -16.99
N SER A 128 -2.66 1.14 -17.49
CA SER A 128 -2.92 1.39 -18.91
C SER A 128 -2.68 0.18 -19.83
N ILE A 129 -2.83 -1.04 -19.29
CA ILE A 129 -2.67 -2.30 -20.01
C ILE A 129 -4.03 -2.76 -20.58
N ASP A 130 -4.12 -2.93 -21.91
CA ASP A 130 -5.35 -3.43 -22.57
C ASP A 130 -5.45 -4.97 -22.55
N SER A 131 -5.70 -5.52 -21.37
CA SER A 131 -5.82 -6.96 -21.15
C SER A 131 -7.24 -7.50 -21.29
N LYS A 132 -7.40 -8.83 -21.31
CA LYS A 132 -8.73 -9.47 -21.24
C LYS A 132 -9.44 -9.16 -19.92
N ALA A 133 -8.68 -9.06 -18.82
CA ALA A 133 -9.20 -8.74 -17.49
C ALA A 133 -9.65 -7.28 -17.41
N ALA A 134 -8.85 -6.33 -17.91
CA ALA A 134 -9.21 -4.91 -17.97
C ALA A 134 -10.49 -4.68 -18.78
N ARG A 135 -10.59 -5.27 -19.98
CA ARG A 135 -11.82 -5.19 -20.80
C ARG A 135 -13.03 -5.83 -20.11
N LYS A 136 -12.83 -6.89 -19.32
CA LYS A 136 -13.89 -7.53 -18.54
C LYS A 136 -14.39 -6.61 -17.43
N LEU A 137 -13.48 -5.95 -16.70
CA LEU A 137 -13.83 -4.93 -15.71
C LEU A 137 -14.60 -3.78 -16.35
N GLN A 138 -14.09 -3.19 -17.44
CA GLN A 138 -14.76 -2.09 -18.13
C GLN A 138 -16.20 -2.44 -18.56
N ARG A 139 -16.43 -3.67 -19.07
CA ARG A 139 -17.79 -4.13 -19.40
C ARG A 139 -18.68 -4.25 -18.17
N LYS A 140 -18.16 -4.70 -17.02
CA LYS A 140 -18.92 -4.76 -15.77
C LYS A 140 -19.30 -3.36 -15.30
N LEU A 141 -18.33 -2.44 -15.24
CA LEU A 141 -18.56 -1.04 -14.82
C LEU A 141 -19.56 -0.33 -15.76
N SER A 142 -19.53 -0.59 -17.07
CA SER A 142 -20.45 0.04 -18.03
C SER A 142 -21.93 -0.30 -17.84
N ARG A 143 -22.25 -1.30 -17.02
CA ARG A 143 -23.61 -1.75 -16.72
C ARG A 143 -24.12 -1.26 -15.37
N MET A 144 -23.27 -0.57 -14.62
CA MET A 144 -23.55 -0.04 -13.29
C MET A 144 -23.89 1.45 -13.38
N ASP A 145 -24.70 1.94 -12.45
CA ASP A 145 -24.79 3.38 -12.18
C ASP A 145 -23.60 3.88 -11.34
N ALA A 146 -23.54 5.18 -11.07
CA ALA A 146 -22.40 5.79 -10.38
C ALA A 146 -22.23 5.30 -8.94
N ASP A 147 -23.32 5.03 -8.21
CA ASP A 147 -23.25 4.54 -6.84
C ASP A 147 -22.84 3.07 -6.81
N GLU A 148 -23.36 2.27 -7.74
CA GLU A 148 -22.95 0.88 -7.93
C GLU A 148 -21.47 0.76 -8.30
N VAL A 149 -20.96 1.63 -9.18
CA VAL A 149 -19.53 1.70 -9.51
C VAL A 149 -18.70 2.02 -8.27
N ARG A 150 -19.11 3.02 -7.48
CA ARG A 150 -18.39 3.42 -6.26
C ARG A 150 -18.32 2.29 -5.24
N VAL A 151 -19.45 1.64 -4.95
CA VAL A 151 -19.51 0.49 -4.03
C VAL A 151 -18.62 -0.65 -4.54
N PHE A 152 -18.67 -0.93 -5.83
CA PHE A 152 -17.87 -2.01 -6.41
C PHE A 152 -16.36 -1.70 -6.38
N LEU A 153 -15.96 -0.46 -6.67
CA LEU A 153 -14.55 -0.06 -6.60
C LEU A 153 -14.02 -0.06 -5.15
N ASN A 154 -14.83 0.36 -4.16
CA ASN A 154 -14.45 0.24 -2.74
C ASN A 154 -14.22 -1.23 -2.35
N LEU A 155 -15.05 -2.16 -2.82
CA LEU A 155 -14.84 -3.60 -2.63
C LEU A 155 -13.52 -4.08 -3.27
N LEU A 156 -13.18 -3.59 -4.46
CA LEU A 156 -11.89 -3.93 -5.09
C LEU A 156 -10.70 -3.36 -4.30
N GLY A 157 -10.82 -2.13 -3.78
CA GLY A 157 -9.82 -1.48 -2.93
C GLY A 157 -9.64 -2.20 -1.60
N HIS A 158 -10.73 -2.64 -0.96
CA HIS A 158 -10.69 -3.45 0.25
C HIS A 158 -9.93 -4.76 0.02
N TYR A 159 -10.27 -5.48 -1.06
CA TYR A 159 -9.54 -6.68 -1.44
C TYR A 159 -8.05 -6.40 -1.71
N ALA A 160 -7.74 -5.31 -2.42
CA ALA A 160 -6.37 -4.91 -2.69
C ALA A 160 -5.57 -4.71 -1.39
N HIS A 161 -6.07 -3.90 -0.45
CA HIS A 161 -5.41 -3.70 0.86
C HIS A 161 -5.25 -4.99 1.67
N HIS A 162 -6.17 -5.96 1.53
CA HIS A 162 -6.01 -7.24 2.22
C HIS A 162 -4.87 -8.09 1.66
N VAL A 163 -4.69 -8.11 0.34
CA VAL A 163 -3.70 -8.98 -0.30
C VAL A 163 -2.34 -8.31 -0.49
N HIS A 164 -2.29 -6.97 -0.48
CA HIS A 164 -1.14 -6.20 -0.94
C HIS A 164 0.13 -6.50 -0.13
N GLY A 165 0.11 -6.34 1.20
CA GLY A 165 1.29 -6.60 2.01
C GLY A 165 1.71 -8.07 2.00
N THR A 166 0.76 -9.01 1.94
CA THR A 166 1.05 -10.45 1.75
C THR A 166 1.77 -10.71 0.42
N HIS A 167 1.33 -10.07 -0.66
CA HIS A 167 1.98 -10.17 -1.97
C HIS A 167 3.40 -9.58 -1.94
N VAL A 168 3.57 -8.41 -1.33
CA VAL A 168 4.87 -7.75 -1.11
C VAL A 168 5.82 -8.64 -0.30
N ALA A 169 5.34 -9.22 0.80
CA ALA A 169 6.10 -10.17 1.61
C ALA A 169 6.53 -11.39 0.80
N GLY A 170 5.63 -11.94 -0.02
CA GLY A 170 5.96 -13.03 -0.93
C GLY A 170 7.11 -12.69 -1.86
N ILE A 171 7.11 -11.50 -2.48
CA ILE A 171 8.21 -11.04 -3.33
C ILE A 171 9.52 -10.89 -2.53
N ALA A 172 9.47 -10.25 -1.36
CA ALA A 172 10.65 -9.98 -0.55
C ALA A 172 11.32 -11.26 0.01
N LEU A 173 10.53 -12.30 0.26
CA LEU A 173 10.97 -13.56 0.83
C LEU A 173 11.33 -14.63 -0.21
N ASN A 174 10.83 -14.49 -1.44
CA ASN A 174 10.97 -15.51 -2.47
C ASN A 174 12.45 -15.82 -2.75
N GLY A 175 12.81 -17.10 -2.69
CA GLY A 175 14.19 -17.54 -2.90
C GLY A 175 15.17 -17.17 -1.78
N ASN A 176 14.72 -16.64 -0.64
CA ASN A 176 15.59 -16.23 0.47
C ASN A 176 15.31 -17.00 1.77
N PRO A 177 15.94 -18.16 2.01
CA PRO A 177 15.74 -18.97 3.21
C PRO A 177 16.29 -18.31 4.49
N PHE A 178 17.07 -17.23 4.37
CA PHE A 178 17.66 -16.52 5.49
C PHE A 178 16.81 -15.32 5.95
N ALA A 179 15.81 -14.89 5.18
CA ALA A 179 14.93 -13.82 5.63
C ALA A 179 14.04 -14.29 6.79
N ARG A 180 13.85 -13.41 7.78
CA ARG A 180 12.87 -13.55 8.86
C ARG A 180 11.91 -12.37 8.83
N LEU A 181 10.66 -12.64 8.46
CA LEU A 181 9.59 -11.67 8.29
C LEU A 181 9.12 -11.16 9.64
N LEU A 182 9.15 -9.83 9.78
CA LEU A 182 8.43 -9.06 10.79
C LEU A 182 7.40 -8.18 10.08
N VAL A 183 6.18 -8.09 10.60
CA VAL A 183 5.12 -7.30 9.97
C VAL A 183 4.98 -5.94 10.66
N ALA A 184 4.94 -4.86 9.89
CA ALA A 184 4.53 -3.55 10.37
C ALA A 184 3.30 -3.10 9.57
N ARG A 185 2.11 -3.17 10.16
CA ARG A 185 0.88 -2.78 9.46
C ARG A 185 0.59 -1.28 9.60
N VAL A 186 0.42 -0.59 8.48
CA VAL A 186 -0.14 0.76 8.41
C VAL A 186 -1.63 0.72 8.05
N GLY A 187 -2.46 1.37 8.86
CA GLY A 187 -3.90 1.41 8.68
C GLY A 187 -4.31 2.46 7.65
N LEU A 188 -4.39 2.04 6.38
CA LEU A 188 -4.88 2.89 5.28
C LEU A 188 -6.36 2.61 4.99
N ASP A 189 -7.15 3.66 4.82
CA ASP A 189 -8.56 3.55 4.44
C ASP A 189 -8.70 3.27 2.94
N HIS A 190 -9.63 2.39 2.55
CA HIS A 190 -9.84 1.98 1.16
C HIS A 190 -11.05 2.66 0.49
N HIS A 191 -11.81 3.47 1.22
CA HIS A 191 -13.03 4.06 0.70
C HIS A 191 -12.72 5.26 -0.20
N GLU A 192 -13.60 5.48 -1.18
CA GLU A 192 -13.60 6.69 -2.01
C GLU A 192 -14.95 7.45 -1.95
N PRO A 193 -14.96 8.71 -1.47
CA PRO A 193 -13.86 9.34 -0.72
C PRO A 193 -13.68 8.71 0.65
N GLY A 194 -12.43 8.58 1.08
CA GLY A 194 -12.09 8.19 2.44
C GLY A 194 -12.28 9.35 3.43
N PRO A 195 -11.83 9.19 4.68
CA PRO A 195 -11.77 10.28 5.65
C PRO A 195 -10.99 11.48 5.10
N GLN A 196 -11.45 12.67 5.43
CA GLN A 196 -10.76 13.90 5.06
C GLN A 196 -9.42 14.02 5.79
N LEU A 197 -8.34 14.13 5.02
CA LEU A 197 -7.01 14.35 5.57
C LEU A 197 -6.92 15.69 6.30
N SER A 198 -6.24 15.68 7.46
CA SER A 198 -6.11 16.84 8.33
C SER A 198 -4.71 16.93 8.91
N LEU A 199 -4.31 18.11 9.39
CA LEU A 199 -3.03 18.28 10.09
C LEU A 199 -2.93 17.38 11.34
N ALA A 200 -4.05 17.17 12.05
CA ALA A 200 -4.10 16.28 13.20
C ALA A 200 -3.83 14.82 12.81
N TRP A 201 -4.38 14.38 11.67
CA TRP A 201 -4.06 13.06 11.11
C TRP A 201 -2.59 12.98 10.68
N ALA A 202 -2.06 14.02 10.04
CA ALA A 202 -0.65 14.06 9.61
C ALA A 202 0.33 13.94 10.79
N HIS A 203 0.04 14.60 11.93
CA HIS A 203 0.85 14.44 13.13
C HIS A 203 0.76 13.04 13.75
N ARG A 204 -0.40 12.37 13.66
CA ARG A 204 -0.52 10.97 14.09
C ARG A 204 0.26 10.03 13.18
N PHE A 205 0.29 10.31 11.88
CA PHE A 205 1.11 9.58 10.92
C PHE A 205 2.60 9.72 11.24
N ALA A 206 3.05 10.95 11.49
CA ALA A 206 4.43 11.20 11.90
C ALA A 206 4.80 10.45 13.19
N ALA A 207 3.93 10.46 14.20
CA ALA A 207 4.13 9.69 15.44
C ALA A 207 4.19 8.18 15.18
N MET A 208 3.25 7.65 14.40
CA MET A 208 3.24 6.24 13.99
C MET A 208 4.53 5.85 13.27
N CYS A 209 5.09 6.71 12.41
CA CYS A 209 6.36 6.43 11.74
C CYS A 209 7.52 6.31 12.74
N LEU A 210 7.59 7.23 13.71
CA LEU A 210 8.61 7.20 14.76
C LEU A 210 8.48 5.95 15.63
N ASP A 211 7.26 5.62 16.08
CA ASP A 211 6.99 4.44 16.90
C ASP A 211 7.32 3.15 16.14
N THR A 212 6.94 3.09 14.85
CA THR A 212 7.24 1.93 14.00
C THR A 212 8.74 1.73 13.85
N VAL A 213 9.48 2.77 13.47
CA VAL A 213 10.93 2.63 13.26
C VAL A 213 11.65 2.32 14.57
N ALA A 214 11.27 2.96 15.69
CA ALA A 214 11.85 2.66 16.99
C ALA A 214 11.65 1.19 17.40
N TYR A 215 10.45 0.64 17.14
CA TYR A 215 10.18 -0.78 17.34
C TYR A 215 11.05 -1.66 16.43
N LEU A 216 11.13 -1.35 15.13
CA LEU A 216 11.95 -2.12 14.20
C LEU A 216 13.44 -2.13 14.60
N GLN A 217 13.95 -1.00 15.10
CA GLN A 217 15.30 -0.89 15.64
C GLN A 217 15.47 -1.76 16.89
N SER A 218 14.53 -1.71 17.84
CA SER A 218 14.63 -2.48 19.08
C SER A 218 14.63 -4.00 18.83
N GLN A 219 13.92 -4.45 17.81
CA GLN A 219 13.90 -5.87 17.38
C GLN A 219 15.11 -6.27 16.53
N GLY A 220 15.96 -5.31 16.12
CA GLY A 220 17.16 -5.59 15.32
C GLY A 220 16.89 -5.87 13.84
N VAL A 221 15.79 -5.31 13.29
CA VAL A 221 15.49 -5.35 11.86
C VAL A 221 16.61 -4.70 11.08
N ARG A 222 16.97 -5.25 9.91
CA ARG A 222 18.06 -4.72 9.07
C ARG A 222 17.59 -4.21 7.71
N VAL A 223 16.44 -4.68 7.24
CA VAL A 223 15.85 -4.26 5.96
C VAL A 223 14.37 -4.04 6.17
N VAL A 224 13.84 -2.96 5.63
CA VAL A 224 12.41 -2.65 5.67
C VAL A 224 11.96 -2.38 4.24
N ASN A 225 10.98 -3.14 3.76
CA ASN A 225 10.31 -2.85 2.51
C ASN A 225 9.06 -2.01 2.78
N MET A 226 8.90 -0.90 2.06
CA MET A 226 7.77 0.02 2.15
C MET A 226 7.12 0.18 0.77
N SER A 227 5.90 -0.33 0.60
CA SER A 227 5.18 -0.29 -0.68
C SER A 227 3.92 0.59 -0.62
N TRP A 228 4.07 1.77 -0.01
CA TRP A 228 3.05 2.81 0.08
C TRP A 228 3.71 4.17 -0.09
N GLY A 229 2.93 5.19 -0.40
CA GLY A 229 3.42 6.55 -0.60
C GLY A 229 2.33 7.61 -0.50
N TRP A 230 2.73 8.87 -0.48
CA TRP A 230 1.84 10.03 -0.44
C TRP A 230 2.35 11.12 -1.38
N GLY A 231 1.47 11.61 -2.25
CA GLY A 231 1.78 12.75 -3.12
C GLY A 231 0.91 13.97 -2.85
N VAL A 232 1.40 15.16 -3.24
CA VAL A 232 0.60 16.41 -3.12
C VAL A 232 -0.72 16.27 -3.87
N SER A 233 -0.68 15.72 -5.08
CA SER A 233 -1.88 15.55 -5.93
C SER A 233 -2.92 14.64 -5.27
N GLU A 234 -2.49 13.60 -4.58
CA GLU A 234 -3.37 12.67 -3.87
C GLU A 234 -4.06 13.37 -2.68
N ILE A 235 -3.29 14.13 -1.90
CA ILE A 235 -3.83 14.89 -0.76
C ILE A 235 -4.80 15.97 -1.24
N GLU A 236 -4.48 16.68 -2.33
CA GLU A 236 -5.40 17.65 -2.94
C GLU A 236 -6.71 17.00 -3.41
N GLN A 237 -6.61 15.83 -4.05
CA GLN A 237 -7.77 15.12 -4.55
C GLN A 237 -8.65 14.64 -3.39
N ASN A 238 -8.05 14.14 -2.30
CA ASN A 238 -8.78 13.82 -1.07
C ASN A 238 -9.52 15.06 -0.53
N LEU A 239 -8.82 16.19 -0.36
CA LEU A 239 -9.43 17.44 0.13
C LEU A 239 -10.59 17.92 -0.76
N ARG A 240 -10.47 17.78 -2.09
CA ARG A 240 -11.57 18.08 -3.03
C ARG A 240 -12.75 17.13 -2.84
N ASN A 241 -12.50 15.83 -2.84
CA ASN A 241 -13.54 14.81 -2.82
C ASN A 241 -14.31 14.76 -1.50
N THR A 242 -13.68 15.15 -0.39
CA THR A 242 -14.32 15.22 0.93
C THR A 242 -14.97 16.59 1.22
N GLY A 243 -14.88 17.54 0.29
CA GLY A 243 -15.51 18.85 0.43
C GLY A 243 -14.79 19.82 1.37
N TYR A 244 -13.46 19.74 1.50
CA TYR A 244 -12.69 20.76 2.23
C TYR A 244 -12.96 22.14 1.62
N PRO A 245 -13.36 23.13 2.45
CA PRO A 245 -13.76 24.44 1.96
C PRO A 245 -12.58 25.21 1.36
N GLY A 246 -12.89 26.16 0.47
CA GLY A 246 -11.92 27.09 -0.11
C GLY A 246 -11.67 26.89 -1.60
N THR A 247 -10.72 27.66 -2.10
CA THR A 247 -10.21 27.66 -3.48
C THR A 247 -9.21 26.53 -3.71
N ASP A 248 -8.86 26.26 -4.98
CA ASP A 248 -7.81 25.29 -5.29
C ASP A 248 -6.45 25.71 -4.74
N THR A 249 -6.16 27.01 -4.67
CA THR A 249 -4.93 27.52 -4.06
C THR A 249 -4.88 27.26 -2.55
N GLU A 250 -6.01 27.41 -1.85
CA GLU A 250 -6.11 27.09 -0.42
C GLU A 250 -5.99 25.57 -0.17
N ARG A 251 -6.57 24.74 -1.04
CA ARG A 251 -6.38 23.27 -1.00
C ARG A 251 -4.94 22.87 -1.27
N HIS A 252 -4.29 23.45 -2.27
CA HIS A 252 -2.87 23.21 -2.56
C HIS A 252 -1.97 23.58 -1.37
N THR A 253 -2.17 24.77 -0.81
CA THR A 253 -1.45 25.22 0.39
C THR A 253 -1.65 24.26 1.56
N ARG A 254 -2.89 23.76 1.75
CA ARG A 254 -3.21 22.77 2.79
C ARG A 254 -2.53 21.42 2.53
N ALA A 255 -2.53 20.96 1.28
CA ALA A 255 -1.89 19.71 0.90
C ALA A 255 -0.37 19.73 1.14
N LEU A 256 0.29 20.84 0.78
CA LEU A 256 1.72 21.04 1.08
C LEU A 256 2.01 21.02 2.58
N ALA A 257 1.16 21.66 3.39
CA ALA A 257 1.32 21.66 4.85
C ALA A 257 1.15 20.25 5.46
N ILE A 258 0.21 19.45 4.95
CA ILE A 258 0.04 18.05 5.35
C ILE A 258 1.28 17.25 4.96
N LEU A 259 1.70 17.32 3.69
CA LEU A 259 2.83 16.56 3.18
C LEU A 259 4.14 16.90 3.89
N ALA A 260 4.36 18.17 4.26
CA ALA A 260 5.51 18.57 5.04
C ALA A 260 5.60 17.85 6.39
N ILE A 261 4.48 17.67 7.09
CA ILE A 261 4.43 16.94 8.37
C ILE A 261 4.69 15.44 8.15
N LEU A 262 4.08 14.84 7.11
CA LEU A 262 4.32 13.43 6.76
C LEU A 262 5.81 13.21 6.47
N ARG A 263 6.42 14.13 5.71
CA ARG A 263 7.82 14.10 5.32
C ARG A 263 8.73 14.20 6.53
N GLU A 264 8.55 15.22 7.36
CA GLU A 264 9.35 15.43 8.56
C GLU A 264 9.29 14.21 9.49
N GLY A 265 8.09 13.66 9.71
CA GLY A 265 7.90 12.48 10.54
C GLY A 265 8.58 11.23 9.98
N LEU A 266 8.38 10.96 8.68
CA LEU A 266 8.96 9.79 8.03
C LEU A 266 10.48 9.92 7.92
N GLU A 267 10.99 11.00 7.32
CA GLU A 267 12.43 11.22 7.17
C GLU A 267 13.16 11.24 8.52
N GLY A 268 12.55 11.86 9.55
CA GLY A 268 13.08 11.84 10.91
C GLY A 268 13.18 10.42 11.48
N ALA A 269 12.16 9.59 11.28
CA ALA A 269 12.17 8.19 11.68
C ALA A 269 13.25 7.40 10.91
N LEU A 270 13.28 7.50 9.58
CA LEU A 270 14.23 6.75 8.75
C LEU A 270 15.68 7.13 9.05
N THR A 271 15.98 8.42 9.15
CA THR A 271 17.35 8.90 9.43
C THR A 271 17.79 8.62 10.87
N GLY A 272 16.85 8.41 11.80
CA GLY A 272 17.11 7.95 13.17
C GLY A 272 17.56 6.49 13.26
N ALA A 273 17.44 5.72 12.18
CA ALA A 273 17.77 4.29 12.11
C ALA A 273 18.80 3.96 11.01
N PRO A 274 20.02 4.53 11.05
CA PRO A 274 21.02 4.35 10.00
C PRO A 274 21.52 2.90 9.81
N GLU A 275 21.25 2.02 10.77
CA GLU A 275 21.56 0.58 10.70
C GLU A 275 20.56 -0.25 9.88
N ILE A 276 19.42 0.37 9.52
CA ILE A 276 18.32 -0.22 8.75
C ILE A 276 18.37 0.29 7.31
N LEU A 277 18.33 -0.64 6.34
CA LEU A 277 18.11 -0.31 4.94
C LEU A 277 16.60 -0.21 4.65
N PHE A 278 16.12 1.00 4.36
CA PHE A 278 14.75 1.21 3.89
C PHE A 278 14.69 1.12 2.37
N VAL A 279 13.83 0.23 1.86
CA VAL A 279 13.56 0.01 0.44
C VAL A 279 12.16 0.54 0.15
N CYS A 280 12.13 1.71 -0.48
CA CYS A 280 10.94 2.50 -0.71
C CYS A 280 10.44 2.31 -2.14
N GLY A 281 9.14 2.06 -2.32
CA GLY A 281 8.52 2.05 -3.64
C GLY A 281 8.58 3.43 -4.30
N ALA A 282 8.93 3.48 -5.59
CA ALA A 282 9.10 4.74 -6.33
C ALA A 282 7.77 5.43 -6.73
N GLY A 283 6.62 4.83 -6.42
CA GLY A 283 5.30 5.27 -6.88
C GLY A 283 4.87 4.66 -8.23
N ASN A 284 3.57 4.68 -8.50
CA ASN A 284 2.95 3.98 -9.65
C ASN A 284 2.46 4.93 -10.76
N THR A 285 2.78 6.21 -10.66
CA THR A 285 2.23 7.28 -11.53
C THR A 285 3.12 7.60 -12.73
N GLY A 286 4.33 7.03 -12.80
CA GLY A 286 5.35 7.39 -13.80
C GLY A 286 5.89 8.82 -13.65
N MET A 287 5.61 9.46 -12.51
CA MET A 287 6.10 10.79 -12.14
C MET A 287 7.54 10.71 -11.60
N ASP A 288 8.27 11.82 -11.65
CA ASP A 288 9.62 11.92 -11.12
C ASP A 288 9.54 12.33 -9.65
N SER A 289 9.56 11.34 -8.75
CA SER A 289 9.42 11.55 -7.31
C SER A 289 10.43 12.58 -6.75
N SER A 290 11.61 12.71 -7.37
CA SER A 290 12.64 13.70 -6.96
C SER A 290 12.26 15.14 -7.30
N ARG A 291 11.38 15.34 -8.29
CA ARG A 291 10.87 16.66 -8.70
C ARG A 291 9.55 17.00 -8.06
N ASP A 292 8.69 16.00 -7.90
CA ASP A 292 7.31 16.18 -7.47
C ASP A 292 7.18 16.15 -5.93
N GLY A 293 8.22 15.68 -5.23
CA GLY A 293 8.29 15.74 -3.78
C GLY A 293 7.31 14.80 -3.10
N ASP A 294 7.00 13.67 -3.71
CA ASP A 294 6.19 12.60 -3.12
C ASP A 294 6.94 11.93 -1.96
N LEU A 295 6.27 11.06 -1.21
CA LEU A 295 6.87 10.20 -0.20
C LEU A 295 6.55 8.73 -0.54
N PRO A 296 7.40 7.77 -0.14
CA PRO A 296 8.78 7.97 0.29
C PRO A 296 9.67 8.40 -0.89
N THR A 297 10.51 9.42 -0.67
CA THR A 297 11.59 9.84 -1.58
C THR A 297 12.95 9.46 -1.04
#